data_AF-A0A562ZV55-F1
#
_entry.id   AF-A0A562ZV55-F1
#
_cell.length_a   1.000
_cell.length_b   1.000
_cell.length_c   1.000
_cell.angle_alpha   90.00
_cell.angle_beta   90.00
_cell.angle_gamma   90.00
#
_symmetry.space_group_name_H-M   'P 1'
#
loop_
_entity.id
_entity.type
_entity.pdbx_description
1 polymer ?
#
loop_
_entity_poly.entity_id
_entity_poly.type
_entity_poly.pdbx_seq_one_letter_code
_entity_poly.pdbx_strand_id
1 'polypeptide(L)' 'MKQVLVIAAGALLLAACAEREQTAGGTKSDTSPFNGTSKPYVAQGWKPGDKASWEAQLKNRTVNGQNDYVKVP' A
#
# COMPACT_ATOMS: atom_id res chain seq x y z
N MET A 1 13.55 -28.96 42.91
CA MET A 1 14.20 -28.76 41.60
C MET A 1 13.39 -29.30 40.42
N LYS A 2 13.04 -30.60 40.39
CA LYS A 2 12.23 -31.20 39.29
C LYS A 2 10.89 -30.49 39.02
N GLN A 3 10.15 -30.12 40.07
CA GLN A 3 8.84 -29.45 39.89
C GLN A 3 8.96 -28.03 39.33
N VAL A 4 10.01 -27.30 39.71
CA VAL A 4 10.30 -25.96 39.17
C VAL A 4 10.59 -26.03 37.68
N LEU A 5 11.30 -27.07 37.23
CA LEU A 5 11.58 -27.29 35.80
C LEU A 5 10.33 -27.60 34.99
N VAL A 6 9.39 -28.39 35.54
CA VAL A 6 8.12 -28.70 34.88
C VAL A 6 7.24 -27.46 34.75
N ILE A 7 7.15 -26.64 35.80
CA ILE A 7 6.39 -25.39 35.78
C ILE A 7 6.99 -24.40 34.77
N ALA A 8 8.31 -24.24 34.76
CA ALA A 8 8.99 -23.34 33.82
C ALA A 8 8.81 -23.79 32.36
N ALA A 9 8.88 -25.09 32.09
CA ALA A 9 8.64 -25.63 30.74
C ALA A 9 7.19 -25.41 30.28
N GLY A 10 6.22 -25.55 31.18
CA GLY A 10 4.81 -25.26 30.88
C GLY A 10 4.58 -23.79 30.52
N ALA A 11 5.16 -22.86 31.28
CA ALA A 11 5.02 -21.42 31.01
C ALA A 11 5.57 -21.02 29.63
N LEU A 12 6.68 -21.61 29.19
CA LEU A 12 7.28 -21.35 27.88
C LEU A 12 6.41 -21.85 26.71
N LEU A 13 5.72 -22.98 26.88
CA LEU A 13 4.82 -23.53 25.86
C LEU A 13 3.56 -22.67 25.67
N LEU A 14 3.07 -22.05 26.74
CA LEU A 14 1.88 -21.18 26.69
C LEU A 14 2.17 -19.79 26.11
N ALA A 15 3.45 -19.36 26.05
CA ALA A 15 3.82 -18.07 25.48
C ALA A 15 3.62 -17.98 23.95
N ALA A 16 3.40 -19.12 23.27
CA ALA A 16 3.20 -19.16 21.81
C ALA A 16 1.91 -18.45 21.33
N CYS A 17 0.90 -18.30 22.19
CA CYS A 17 -0.35 -17.59 21.87
C CYS A 17 -0.46 -16.23 22.57
N ALA A 18 0.60 -15.76 23.23
CA ALA A 18 0.61 -14.47 23.94
C ALA A 18 1.05 -13.30 23.04
N GLU A 19 0.93 -13.47 21.72
CA GLU A 19 1.16 -12.38 20.77
C GLU A 19 0.05 -11.33 20.94
N ARG A 20 0.40 -10.05 20.76
CA ARG A 20 -0.57 -8.97 20.84
C ARG A 20 -1.27 -8.87 19.50
N GLU A 21 -2.57 -9.16 19.48
CA GLU A 21 -3.48 -9.08 18.33
C GLU A 21 -2.86 -8.29 17.17
N GLN A 22 -2.54 -8.98 16.07
CA GLN A 22 -2.21 -8.33 14.79
C GLN A 22 -3.46 -7.62 14.24
N THR A 23 -3.88 -6.57 14.93
CA THR A 23 -4.80 -5.58 14.39
C THR A 23 -4.07 -4.88 13.26
N ALA A 24 -4.77 -4.65 12.15
CA ALA A 24 -4.33 -3.69 11.16
C ALA A 24 -4.30 -2.31 11.85
N GLY A 25 -3.18 -1.98 12.50
CA GLY A 25 -3.05 -0.76 13.28
C GLY A 25 -3.18 0.44 12.36
N GLY A 26 -4.30 1.14 12.44
CA GLY A 26 -4.59 2.39 11.72
C GLY A 26 -4.57 2.29 10.19
N THR A 27 -5.57 2.84 9.52
CA THR A 27 -5.47 3.10 8.08
C THR A 27 -4.50 4.25 7.86
N LYS A 28 -3.29 3.96 7.38
CA LYS A 28 -2.42 5.02 6.86
C LYS A 28 -3.09 5.59 5.62
N SER A 29 -3.45 6.87 5.65
CA SER A 29 -3.88 7.56 4.45
C SER A 29 -2.71 7.67 3.47
N ASP A 30 -2.94 7.28 2.23
CA ASP A 30 -1.99 7.50 1.16
C ASP A 30 -1.95 8.97 0.78
N THR A 31 -0.76 9.44 0.40
CA THR A 31 -0.60 10.77 -0.20
C THR A 31 -1.26 10.81 -1.56
N SER A 32 -1.77 11.97 -1.97
CA SER A 32 -2.38 12.12 -3.28
C SER A 32 -1.41 11.71 -4.40
N PRO A 33 -1.86 10.95 -5.41
CA PRO A 33 -0.97 10.37 -6.42
C PRO A 33 -0.28 11.42 -7.31
N PHE A 34 -0.89 12.60 -7.48
CA PHE A 34 -0.27 13.71 -8.21
C PHE A 34 0.92 14.34 -7.47
N ASN A 35 1.14 14.04 -6.18
CA ASN A 35 2.32 14.51 -5.45
C ASN A 35 3.63 13.88 -5.95
N GLY A 36 3.55 12.79 -6.73
CA GLY A 36 4.72 12.09 -7.28
C GLY A 36 5.45 11.25 -6.25
N THR A 37 6.57 10.64 -6.67
CA THR A 37 7.30 9.61 -5.91
C THR A 37 8.69 10.05 -5.44
N SER A 38 9.08 11.30 -5.72
CA SER A 38 10.46 11.81 -5.55
C SER A 38 11.52 10.97 -6.29
N LYS A 39 11.11 10.15 -7.25
CA LYS A 39 11.97 9.35 -8.14
C LYS A 39 11.95 9.95 -9.55
N PRO A 40 12.99 9.71 -10.36
CA PRO A 40 13.05 10.23 -11.73
C PRO A 40 12.09 9.50 -12.70
N TYR A 41 11.50 8.39 -12.29
CA TYR A 41 10.61 7.57 -13.13
C TYR A 41 9.19 8.13 -13.12
N VAL A 42 9.02 9.26 -13.78
CA VAL A 42 7.73 9.91 -13.96
C VAL A 42 7.43 10.09 -15.45
N ALA A 43 6.16 10.28 -15.81
CA ALA A 43 5.79 10.52 -17.21
C ALA A 43 6.56 11.74 -17.75
N GLN A 44 7.11 11.62 -18.96
CA GLN A 44 7.91 12.67 -19.58
C GLN A 44 7.09 13.98 -19.66
N GLY A 45 7.71 15.09 -19.24
CA GLY A 45 7.10 16.42 -19.26
C GLY A 45 6.11 16.70 -18.12
N TRP A 46 5.71 15.70 -17.34
CA TRP A 46 4.88 15.89 -16.14
C TRP A 46 5.74 16.25 -14.91
N LYS A 47 5.21 17.10 -14.03
CA LYS A 47 5.90 17.57 -12.81
C LYS A 47 5.14 17.13 -11.56
N PRO A 48 5.82 16.61 -10.52
CA PRO A 48 5.20 16.34 -9.22
C PRO A 48 4.48 17.57 -8.66
N GLY A 49 3.26 17.36 -8.14
CA GLY A 49 2.39 18.41 -7.61
C GLY A 49 1.43 19.01 -8.65
N ASP A 50 1.66 18.80 -9.96
CA ASP A 50 0.76 19.28 -11.00
C ASP A 50 -0.43 18.32 -11.18
N LYS A 51 -1.48 18.58 -10.40
CA LYS A 51 -2.73 17.83 -10.43
C LYS A 51 -3.45 17.93 -11.78
N ALA A 52 -3.49 19.12 -12.38
CA ALA A 52 -4.26 19.35 -13.61
C ALA A 52 -3.68 18.55 -14.78
N SER A 53 -2.36 18.60 -14.97
CA SER A 53 -1.74 17.81 -16.04
C SER A 53 -1.72 16.31 -15.73
N TRP A 54 -1.67 15.91 -14.46
CA TRP A 54 -1.85 14.51 -14.05
C TRP A 54 -3.24 13.96 -14.45
N GLU A 55 -4.31 14.69 -14.12
CA GLU A 55 -5.69 14.31 -14.47
C GLU A 55 -5.89 14.29 -16.00
N ALA A 56 -5.31 15.25 -16.72
CA ALA A 56 -5.36 15.29 -18.17
C ALA A 56 -4.69 14.07 -18.81
N GLN A 57 -3.53 13.64 -18.31
CA GLN A 57 -2.86 12.43 -18.80
C GLN A 57 -3.69 11.18 -18.54
N LEU A 58 -4.33 11.06 -17.37
CA LEU A 58 -5.21 9.95 -17.07
C LEU A 58 -6.42 9.92 -18.00
N LYS A 59 -7.09 11.06 -18.19
CA LYS A 59 -8.22 11.16 -19.11
C LYS A 59 -7.83 10.73 -20.53
N ASN A 60 -6.71 11.24 -21.03
CA ASN A 60 -6.20 10.87 -22.35
C ASN A 60 -5.94 9.36 -22.47
N ARG A 61 -5.28 8.75 -21.46
CA ARG A 61 -5.02 7.31 -21.42
C ARG A 61 -6.31 6.50 -21.42
N THR A 62 -7.27 6.86 -20.57
CA THR A 62 -8.54 6.14 -20.47
C THR A 62 -9.33 6.25 -21.77
N VAL A 63 -9.48 7.45 -22.33
CA VAL A 63 -10.34 7.68 -23.51
C VAL A 63 -9.71 7.15 -24.79
N ASN A 64 -8.43 7.45 -25.04
CA ASN A 64 -7.80 7.15 -26.34
C ASN A 64 -7.00 5.83 -26.34
N GLY A 65 -6.56 5.39 -25.17
CA GLY A 65 -5.73 4.19 -25.03
C GLY A 65 -6.54 2.94 -24.72
N GLN A 66 -7.37 3.02 -23.69
CA GLN A 66 -7.96 1.86 -23.00
C GLN A 66 -9.47 1.70 -23.20
N ASN A 67 -10.15 2.67 -23.80
CA ASN A 67 -11.58 2.58 -24.05
C ASN A 67 -11.84 1.95 -25.42
N ASP A 68 -12.13 0.66 -25.43
CA ASP A 68 -12.41 -0.09 -26.65
C ASP A 68 -13.73 0.34 -27.31
N TYR A 69 -14.69 0.90 -26.56
CA TYR A 69 -15.93 1.43 -27.12
C TYR A 69 -15.71 2.64 -28.04
N VAL A 70 -14.62 3.39 -27.85
CA VAL A 70 -14.28 4.57 -28.68
C VAL A 70 -13.61 4.14 -29.99
N LYS A 71 -13.15 2.88 -30.08
CA LYS A 71 -12.46 2.34 -31.26
C LYS A 71 -13.34 1.50 -32.17
N VAL A 72 -14.61 1.28 -31.82
CA VAL A 72 -15.58 0.60 -32.70
C VAL A 72 -16.28 1.67 -33.56
N PRO A 73 -16.16 1.61 -34.90
CA PRO A 73 -16.83 2.53 -35.82
C PRO A 73 -18.36 2.47 -35.76
#